data_AF-A0A2C9DYK1-F1
#
_entry.id   AF-A0A2C9DYK1-F1
#
_cell.length_a   1.000
_cell.length_b   1.000
_cell.length_c   1.000
_cell.angle_alpha   90.00
_cell.angle_beta   90.00
_cell.angle_gamma   90.00
#
_symmetry.space_group_name_H-M   'P 1'
#
loop_
_entity.id
_entity.type
_entity.pdbx_description
1 polymer ?
#
loop_
_entity_poly.entity_id
_entity_poly.type
_entity_poly.pdbx_seq_one_letter_code
_entity_poly.pdbx_strand_id
1 'polypeptide(L)'
;MLDNQEIIESILQADSAKGGNGNFLMILIIIIPIVLVVVFIMRKKRKQNGENQTSVNNKDKSDTNEVWTTIKKYLRSIDDKGKEVIDSYVVKRAEPHNLVQMTKQQRIDYKNEQKAIKALKTTNPEQYKIEMERIKKEKRAKPKELYVVLFTTRNAKTLIIDEPRAIECEVRLVKINKKENRREIDVVRALDYEEEMLWIEPIKAKDDEIYNKRLEADKKKQQKAAQRRQKQLEKQKNKTN
;
A
#
# COMPACT_ATOMS: atom_id res chain seq x y z
N MET A 1 -30.54 0.00 -40.18
CA MET A 1 -30.65 0.99 -39.11
C MET A 1 -32.14 1.20 -38.92
N LEU A 2 -32.68 0.72 -37.81
CA LEU A 2 -34.03 1.04 -37.38
C LEU A 2 -33.85 2.07 -36.26
N ASP A 3 -34.42 3.25 -36.45
CA ASP A 3 -34.20 4.39 -35.57
C ASP A 3 -34.80 4.13 -34.20
N ASN A 4 -33.94 4.14 -33.18
CA ASN A 4 -34.35 4.01 -31.78
C ASN A 4 -35.35 5.10 -31.34
N GLN A 5 -35.53 6.17 -32.14
CA GLN A 5 -36.54 7.20 -31.91
C GLN A 5 -37.97 6.74 -32.27
N GLU A 6 -38.18 5.96 -33.35
CA GLU A 6 -39.53 5.49 -33.72
C GLU A 6 -40.12 4.50 -32.70
N ILE A 7 -39.26 3.70 -32.05
CA ILE A 7 -39.68 2.77 -31.00
C ILE A 7 -40.11 3.53 -29.74
N ILE A 8 -39.44 4.64 -29.42
CA ILE A 8 -39.77 5.45 -28.23
C ILE A 8 -41.06 6.26 -28.48
N GLU A 9 -41.25 6.79 -29.68
CA GLU A 9 -42.46 7.54 -30.03
C GLU A 9 -43.71 6.65 -30.13
N SER A 10 -43.57 5.41 -30.63
CA SER A 10 -44.70 4.45 -30.65
C SER A 10 -45.12 3.99 -29.25
N ILE A 11 -44.21 3.97 -28.28
CA ILE A 11 -44.52 3.68 -26.87
C ILE A 11 -45.21 4.87 -26.22
N LEU A 12 -44.78 6.10 -26.51
CA LEU A 12 -45.39 7.32 -25.97
C LEU A 12 -46.79 7.63 -26.54
N GLN A 13 -47.08 7.24 -27.79
CA GLN A 13 -48.42 7.38 -28.37
C GLN A 13 -49.45 6.38 -27.82
N ALA A 14 -49.01 5.27 -27.22
CA ALA A 14 -49.91 4.30 -26.61
C ALA A 14 -50.55 4.78 -25.29
N ASP A 15 -49.96 5.79 -24.62
CA ASP A 15 -50.43 6.31 -23.33
C ASP A 15 -51.49 7.43 -23.43
N SER A 16 -51.79 7.91 -24.65
CA SER A 16 -52.76 9.01 -24.84
C SER A 16 -54.18 8.54 -25.16
N ALA A 17 -54.44 7.23 -25.24
CA ALA A 17 -55.75 6.69 -25.57
C ALA A 17 -56.30 5.81 -24.45
N LYS A 18 -57.25 6.40 -23.71
CA LYS A 18 -58.30 5.77 -22.89
C LYS A 18 -57.90 5.36 -21.47
N GLY A 19 -58.52 6.07 -20.52
CA GLY A 19 -58.50 5.77 -19.11
C GLY A 19 -59.13 4.42 -18.75
N GLY A 20 -58.75 3.93 -17.58
CA GLY A 20 -59.30 2.72 -16.95
C GLY A 20 -58.20 1.93 -16.24
N ASN A 21 -58.26 1.89 -14.91
CA ASN A 21 -57.33 1.25 -13.97
C ASN A 21 -57.10 -0.28 -14.15
N GLY A 22 -57.47 -0.88 -15.28
CA GLY A 22 -57.26 -2.30 -15.60
C GLY A 22 -55.96 -2.61 -16.37
N ASN A 23 -55.37 -1.64 -17.08
CA ASN A 23 -54.22 -1.90 -17.96
C ASN A 23 -52.86 -1.82 -17.26
N PHE A 24 -52.74 -1.09 -16.14
CA PHE A 24 -51.45 -0.89 -15.46
C PHE A 24 -50.93 -2.17 -14.79
N LEU A 25 -51.83 -3.00 -14.25
CA LEU A 25 -51.49 -4.29 -13.63
C LEU A 25 -51.02 -5.33 -14.66
N MET A 26 -51.65 -5.38 -15.84
CA MET A 26 -51.24 -6.27 -16.94
C MET A 26 -49.87 -5.88 -17.50
N ILE A 27 -49.62 -4.57 -17.67
CA ILE A 27 -48.33 -4.03 -18.13
C ILE A 27 -47.21 -4.36 -17.10
N LEU A 28 -47.48 -4.23 -15.80
CA LEU A 28 -46.54 -4.62 -14.73
C LEU A 28 -46.21 -6.13 -14.73
N ILE A 29 -47.20 -7.00 -14.93
CA ILE A 29 -47.01 -8.46 -14.96
C ILE A 29 -46.11 -8.89 -16.13
N ILE A 30 -46.13 -8.17 -17.26
CA ILE A 30 -45.31 -8.49 -18.43
C ILE A 30 -43.90 -7.87 -18.32
N ILE A 31 -43.78 -6.65 -17.80
CA ILE A 31 -42.51 -5.93 -17.73
C ILE A 31 -41.57 -6.51 -16.65
N ILE A 32 -42.09 -6.88 -15.48
CA ILE A 32 -41.27 -7.39 -14.37
C ILE A 32 -40.46 -8.65 -14.77
N PRO A 33 -41.03 -9.69 -15.41
CA PRO A 33 -40.25 -10.85 -15.86
C PRO A 33 -39.16 -10.48 -16.88
N ILE A 34 -39.44 -9.56 -17.79
CA ILE A 34 -38.47 -9.13 -18.82
C ILE A 34 -37.28 -8.41 -18.16
N VAL A 35 -37.55 -7.51 -17.21
CA VAL A 35 -36.51 -6.80 -16.44
C VAL A 35 -35.68 -7.78 -15.60
N LEU A 36 -36.30 -8.78 -14.98
CA LEU A 36 -35.59 -9.81 -14.21
C LEU A 36 -34.67 -10.67 -15.09
N VAL A 37 -35.10 -11.04 -16.30
CA VAL A 37 -34.27 -11.78 -17.26
C VAL A 37 -33.08 -10.93 -17.74
N VAL A 38 -33.30 -9.65 -18.05
CA VAL A 38 -32.22 -8.73 -18.44
C VAL A 38 -31.20 -8.54 -17.32
N VAL A 39 -31.65 -8.33 -16.08
CA VAL A 39 -30.77 -8.20 -14.90
C VAL A 39 -30.01 -9.51 -14.63
N PHE A 40 -30.65 -10.67 -14.80
CA PHE A 40 -30.01 -11.97 -14.63
C PHE A 40 -28.93 -12.23 -15.70
N ILE A 41 -29.18 -11.87 -16.96
CA ILE A 41 -28.19 -11.98 -18.05
C ILE A 41 -27.03 -11.00 -17.84
N MET A 42 -27.29 -9.76 -17.41
CA MET A 42 -26.22 -8.79 -17.08
C MET A 42 -25.37 -9.24 -15.88
N ARG A 43 -25.98 -9.81 -14.83
CA ARG A 43 -25.24 -10.38 -13.69
C ARG A 43 -24.42 -11.61 -14.07
N LYS A 44 -24.94 -12.48 -14.93
CA LYS A 44 -24.23 -13.68 -15.42
C LYS A 44 -23.03 -13.30 -16.31
N LYS A 45 -23.19 -12.30 -17.20
CA LYS A 45 -22.08 -11.77 -18.01
C LYS A 45 -21.00 -11.05 -17.18
N ARG A 46 -21.38 -10.34 -16.09
CA ARG A 46 -20.38 -9.75 -15.17
C ARG A 46 -19.57 -10.79 -14.40
N LYS A 47 -20.16 -11.95 -14.05
CA LYS A 47 -19.40 -13.04 -13.39
C LYS A 47 -18.44 -13.75 -14.35
N GLN A 48 -18.81 -13.91 -15.63
CA GLN A 48 -17.93 -14.57 -16.62
C GLN A 48 -16.81 -13.66 -17.15
N ASN A 49 -17.00 -12.33 -17.16
CA ASN A 49 -15.94 -11.39 -17.55
C ASN A 49 -15.00 -11.00 -16.38
N GLY A 50 -15.15 -11.60 -15.19
CA GLY A 50 -14.35 -11.29 -14.01
C GLY A 50 -13.09 -12.15 -13.82
N GLU A 51 -12.87 -13.19 -14.64
CA GLU A 51 -11.84 -14.21 -14.36
C GLU A 51 -10.56 -14.11 -15.18
N ASN A 52 -10.43 -13.13 -16.07
CA ASN A 52 -9.19 -12.88 -16.80
C ASN A 52 -8.65 -11.47 -16.53
N GLN A 53 -8.45 -11.13 -15.26
CA GLN A 53 -7.43 -10.13 -14.91
C GLN A 53 -6.07 -10.83 -14.93
N THR A 54 -5.40 -10.74 -16.07
CA THR A 54 -3.95 -10.83 -16.17
C THR A 54 -3.34 -10.11 -14.97
N SER A 55 -2.59 -10.86 -14.15
CA SER A 55 -1.83 -10.33 -13.02
C SER A 55 -0.73 -9.40 -13.51
N VAL A 56 -1.11 -8.18 -13.85
CA VAL A 56 -0.16 -7.08 -14.04
C VAL A 56 0.28 -6.68 -12.64
N ASN A 57 1.47 -7.12 -12.26
CA ASN A 57 2.30 -6.63 -11.15
C ASN A 57 1.63 -5.59 -10.23
N ASN A 58 0.77 -6.05 -9.31
CA ASN A 58 0.13 -5.20 -8.29
C ASN A 58 0.97 -5.09 -7.01
N LYS A 59 2.20 -5.60 -7.00
CA LYS A 59 3.07 -5.66 -5.81
C LYS A 59 3.37 -4.26 -5.25
N ASP A 60 3.59 -3.27 -6.11
CA ASP A 60 3.96 -1.93 -5.64
C ASP A 60 2.75 -1.12 -5.12
N LYS A 61 1.54 -1.43 -5.60
CA LYS A 61 0.30 -0.79 -5.12
C LYS A 61 -0.16 -1.34 -3.77
N SER A 62 0.09 -2.62 -3.47
CA SER A 62 -0.27 -3.19 -2.16
C SER A 62 0.58 -2.59 -1.05
N ASP A 63 1.89 -2.52 -1.25
CA ASP A 63 2.83 -2.16 -0.19
C ASP A 63 2.71 -0.68 0.20
N THR A 64 2.56 0.21 -0.80
CA THR A 64 2.31 1.64 -0.56
C THR A 64 1.01 1.87 0.21
N ASN A 65 -0.01 1.03 -0.04
CA ASN A 65 -1.29 1.11 0.64
C ASN A 65 -1.20 0.60 2.10
N GLU A 66 -0.38 -0.43 2.35
CA GLU A 66 -0.12 -0.94 3.70
C GLU A 66 0.54 0.11 4.60
N VAL A 67 1.57 0.80 4.10
CA VAL A 67 2.27 1.87 4.83
C VAL A 67 1.32 3.03 5.14
N TRP A 68 0.60 3.52 4.12
CA TRP A 68 -0.34 4.61 4.28
C TRP A 68 -1.46 4.27 5.28
N THR A 69 -2.04 3.06 5.18
CA THR A 69 -3.09 2.59 6.08
C THR A 69 -2.57 2.50 7.52
N THR A 70 -1.32 2.06 7.70
CA THR A 70 -0.68 1.95 9.02
C THR A 70 -0.47 3.34 9.64
N ILE A 71 0.05 4.30 8.88
CA ILE A 71 0.21 5.69 9.35
C ILE A 71 -1.16 6.29 9.72
N LYS A 72 -2.19 6.08 8.91
CA LYS A 72 -3.55 6.54 9.21
C LYS A 72 -4.14 5.89 10.47
N LYS A 73 -3.88 4.60 10.69
CA LYS A 73 -4.27 3.88 11.91
C LYS A 73 -3.60 4.50 13.14
N TYR A 74 -2.29 4.79 13.04
CA TYR A 74 -1.54 5.49 14.09
C TYR A 74 -2.09 6.88 14.39
N LEU A 75 -2.24 7.73 13.37
CA LEU A 75 -2.80 9.08 13.53
C LEU A 75 -4.18 9.05 14.20
N ARG A 76 -5.03 8.07 13.84
CA ARG A 76 -6.32 7.88 14.49
C ARG A 76 -6.17 7.50 15.98
N SER A 77 -5.19 6.69 16.35
CA SER A 77 -4.96 6.30 17.75
C SER A 77 -4.49 7.42 18.65
N ILE A 78 -3.84 8.44 18.10
CA ILE A 78 -3.41 9.65 18.83
C ILE A 78 -4.37 10.84 18.64
N ASP A 79 -5.57 10.57 18.12
CA ASP A 79 -6.62 11.55 17.78
C ASP A 79 -6.22 12.65 16.78
N ASP A 80 -5.16 12.44 16.00
CA ASP A 80 -4.64 13.39 15.02
C ASP A 80 -5.23 13.14 13.61
N LYS A 81 -6.55 13.19 13.52
CA LYS A 81 -7.31 12.83 12.30
C LYS A 81 -7.29 13.95 11.24
N GLY A 82 -7.61 13.59 9.99
CA GLY A 82 -7.81 14.57 8.90
C GLY A 82 -6.53 15.06 8.22
N LYS A 83 -5.37 14.50 8.59
CA LYS A 83 -4.07 14.81 7.98
C LYS A 83 -3.78 13.92 6.78
N GLU A 84 -3.17 14.46 5.74
CA GLU A 84 -2.65 13.74 4.58
C GLU A 84 -1.21 13.32 4.81
N VAL A 85 -0.83 12.13 4.34
CA VAL A 85 0.58 11.68 4.36
C VAL A 85 1.24 12.24 3.10
N ILE A 86 2.27 13.05 3.26
CA ILE A 86 2.98 13.69 2.13
C ILE A 86 4.07 12.75 1.63
N ASP A 87 4.88 12.25 2.57
CA ASP A 87 5.98 11.36 2.31
C ASP A 87 6.03 10.27 3.38
N SER A 88 6.69 9.17 3.02
CA SER A 88 7.00 8.10 3.94
C SER A 88 8.20 7.33 3.45
N TYR A 89 9.08 6.95 4.36
CA TYR A 89 10.18 6.03 4.09
C TYR A 89 10.15 4.91 5.13
N VAL A 90 10.37 3.67 4.68
CA VAL A 90 10.25 2.48 5.51
C VAL A 90 11.53 1.68 5.42
N VAL A 91 12.05 1.30 6.59
CA VAL A 91 13.27 0.51 6.70
C VAL A 91 13.08 -0.61 7.71
N LYS A 92 13.67 -1.77 7.42
CA LYS A 92 13.66 -2.91 8.34
C LYS A 92 14.61 -2.66 9.50
N ARG A 93 14.12 -2.81 10.73
CA ARG A 93 14.94 -2.76 11.94
C ARG A 93 15.44 -4.17 12.24
N ALA A 94 16.74 -4.30 12.47
CA ALA A 94 17.33 -5.55 12.93
C ALA A 94 16.89 -5.81 14.37
N GLU A 95 16.46 -7.04 14.66
CA GLU A 95 16.14 -7.41 16.02
C GLU A 95 17.35 -7.37 16.96
N PRO A 96 17.12 -7.09 18.25
CA PRO A 96 18.15 -7.22 19.26
C PRO A 96 18.80 -8.62 19.17
N HIS A 97 20.13 -8.65 19.14
CA HIS A 97 20.94 -9.87 19.07
C HIS A 97 20.84 -10.70 17.78
N ASN A 98 20.08 -10.28 16.76
CA ASN A 98 19.99 -11.00 15.49
C ASN A 98 21.06 -10.53 14.49
N LEU A 99 22.25 -11.13 14.59
CA LEU A 99 23.41 -10.77 13.76
C LEU A 99 23.17 -10.92 12.25
N VAL A 100 22.25 -11.79 11.83
CA VAL A 100 21.95 -12.03 10.41
C VAL A 100 21.31 -10.80 9.79
N GLN A 101 20.45 -10.11 10.53
CA GLN A 101 19.73 -8.92 10.08
C GLN A 101 20.55 -7.63 10.18
N MET A 102 21.63 -7.64 10.97
CA MET A 102 22.45 -6.46 11.22
C MET A 102 23.41 -6.13 10.06
N THR A 103 23.56 -4.85 9.77
CA THR A 103 24.61 -4.32 8.89
C THR A 103 26.00 -4.53 9.49
N LYS A 104 27.06 -4.35 8.70
CA LYS A 104 28.45 -4.46 9.19
C LYS A 104 28.72 -3.53 10.37
N GLN A 105 28.21 -2.30 10.31
CA GLN A 105 28.37 -1.30 11.36
C GLN A 105 27.62 -1.70 12.63
N GLN A 106 26.33 -2.06 12.50
CA GLN A 106 25.52 -2.53 13.63
C GLN A 106 26.14 -3.75 14.33
N ARG A 107 26.81 -4.66 13.60
CA ARG A 107 27.54 -5.79 14.20
C ARG A 107 28.76 -5.35 15.01
N ILE A 108 29.43 -4.28 14.61
CA ILE A 108 30.57 -3.72 15.35
C ILE A 108 30.06 -3.07 16.64
N ASP A 109 29.03 -2.24 16.53
CA ASP A 109 28.43 -1.53 17.67
C ASP A 109 27.89 -2.53 18.70
N TYR A 110 27.17 -3.55 18.23
CA TYR A 110 26.70 -4.65 19.06
C TYR A 110 27.84 -5.40 19.76
N LYS A 111 28.96 -5.66 19.08
CA LYS A 111 30.13 -6.29 19.72
C LYS A 111 30.74 -5.42 20.80
N ASN A 112 30.78 -4.10 20.59
CA ASN A 112 31.31 -3.14 21.57
C ASN A 112 30.39 -3.04 22.79
N GLU A 113 29.08 -2.97 22.58
CA GLU A 113 28.07 -3.03 23.64
C GLU A 113 28.21 -4.32 24.47
N GLN A 114 28.32 -5.48 23.82
CA GLN A 114 28.52 -6.77 24.52
C GLN A 114 29.84 -6.83 25.32
N LYS A 115 30.89 -6.13 24.87
CA LYS A 115 32.14 -6.00 25.64
C LYS A 115 31.95 -5.11 26.86
N ALA A 116 31.28 -3.97 26.70
CA ALA A 116 30.97 -3.06 27.81
C ALA A 116 30.13 -3.76 28.89
N ILE A 117 29.11 -4.52 28.47
CA ILE A 117 28.28 -5.32 29.38
C ILE A 117 29.12 -6.35 30.12
N LYS A 118 30.04 -7.05 29.44
CA LYS A 118 30.94 -8.01 30.11
C LYS A 118 31.88 -7.34 31.12
N ALA A 119 32.32 -6.11 30.86
CA ALA A 119 33.15 -5.36 31.80
C ALA A 119 32.40 -5.04 33.10
N LEU A 120 31.07 -4.85 33.04
CA LEU A 120 30.22 -4.67 34.23
C LEU A 120 30.31 -5.84 35.21
N LYS A 121 30.66 -7.05 34.76
CA LYS A 121 30.85 -8.19 35.66
C LYS A 121 31.88 -7.90 36.77
N THR A 122 32.88 -7.08 36.47
CA THR A 122 33.94 -6.71 37.42
C THR A 122 33.65 -5.38 38.10
N THR A 123 33.10 -4.39 37.38
CA THR A 123 32.89 -3.03 37.91
C THR A 123 31.56 -2.84 38.63
N ASN A 124 30.48 -3.46 38.15
CA ASN A 124 29.15 -3.41 38.77
C ASN A 124 28.37 -4.72 38.53
N PRO A 125 28.58 -5.74 39.39
CA PRO A 125 28.01 -7.07 39.20
C PRO A 125 26.48 -7.11 39.19
N GLU A 126 25.81 -6.18 39.89
CA GLU A 126 24.34 -6.11 39.92
C GLU A 126 23.78 -5.60 38.59
N GLN A 127 24.36 -4.53 38.03
CA GLN A 127 23.99 -4.07 36.68
C GLN A 127 24.28 -5.14 35.62
N TYR A 128 25.38 -5.89 35.76
CA TYR A 128 25.68 -7.01 34.88
C TYR A 128 24.57 -8.08 34.89
N LYS A 129 24.06 -8.47 36.07
CA LYS A 129 22.98 -9.46 36.19
C LYS A 129 21.71 -8.97 35.50
N ILE A 130 21.29 -7.72 35.79
CA ILE A 130 20.09 -7.11 35.19
C ILE A 130 20.18 -7.13 33.66
N GLU A 131 21.32 -6.70 33.14
CA GLU A 131 21.54 -6.60 31.70
C GLU A 131 21.61 -7.98 31.03
N MET A 132 22.25 -8.97 31.67
CA MET A 132 22.26 -10.35 31.18
C MET A 132 20.87 -10.99 31.21
N GLU A 133 20.03 -10.68 32.20
CA GLU A 133 18.64 -11.12 32.24
C GLU A 133 17.81 -10.50 31.11
N ARG A 134 17.99 -9.21 30.83
CA ARG A 134 17.40 -8.52 29.67
C ARG A 134 17.76 -9.21 28.36
N ILE A 135 19.05 -9.42 28.11
CA ILE A 135 19.57 -10.12 26.91
C ILE A 135 19.00 -11.54 26.82
N LYS A 136 18.93 -12.26 27.94
CA LYS A 136 18.40 -13.62 27.98
C LYS A 136 16.90 -13.65 27.64
N LYS A 137 16.13 -12.66 28.10
CA LYS A 137 14.71 -12.51 27.77
C LYS A 137 14.53 -12.19 26.29
N GLU A 138 15.34 -11.29 25.74
CA GLU A 138 15.31 -10.91 24.32
C GLU A 138 15.67 -12.07 23.40
N LYS A 139 16.75 -12.82 23.70
CA LYS A 139 17.14 -14.00 22.92
C LYS A 139 16.13 -15.16 22.97
N ARG A 140 15.31 -15.22 24.02
CA ARG A 140 14.23 -16.21 24.16
C ARG A 140 12.96 -15.78 23.44
N ALA A 141 12.80 -14.49 23.15
CA ALA A 141 11.66 -14.01 22.40
C ALA A 141 11.71 -14.58 20.97
N LYS A 142 10.52 -14.83 20.41
CA LYS A 142 10.43 -15.23 19.00
C LYS A 142 10.89 -14.07 18.13
N PRO A 143 11.61 -14.35 17.03
CA PRO A 143 12.00 -13.30 16.12
C PRO A 143 10.77 -12.64 15.52
N LYS A 144 10.71 -11.33 15.69
CA LYS A 144 9.75 -10.35 15.19
C LYS A 144 10.28 -9.72 13.93
N GLU A 145 9.36 -9.34 13.06
CA GLU A 145 9.70 -8.56 11.89
C GLU A 145 9.40 -7.09 12.15
N LEU A 146 10.45 -6.35 12.54
CA LEU A 146 10.34 -4.95 12.94
C LEU A 146 10.69 -4.01 11.80
N TYR A 147 9.94 -2.92 11.69
CA TYR A 147 10.15 -1.84 10.72
C TYR A 147 10.07 -0.48 11.42
N VAL A 148 10.84 0.48 10.91
CA VAL A 148 10.70 1.89 11.24
C VAL A 148 10.07 2.59 10.05
N VAL A 149 9.03 3.37 10.31
CA VAL A 149 8.36 4.20 9.32
C VAL A 149 8.63 5.66 9.69
N LEU A 150 9.37 6.35 8.83
CA LEU A 150 9.56 7.80 8.85
C LEU A 150 8.49 8.43 7.96
N PHE A 151 7.77 9.46 8.42
CA PHE A 151 6.73 10.08 7.62
C PHE A 151 6.46 11.53 8.03
N THR A 152 6.03 12.32 7.06
CA THR A 152 5.57 13.70 7.26
C THR A 152 4.11 13.80 6.85
N THR A 153 3.35 14.58 7.61
CA THR A 153 1.94 14.82 7.33
C THR A 153 1.65 16.27 7.03
N ARG A 154 0.51 16.52 6.39
CA ARG A 154 -0.03 17.86 6.14
C ARG A 154 -1.47 17.91 6.59
N ASN A 155 -1.89 19.02 7.18
CA ASN A 155 -3.31 19.25 7.39
C ASN A 155 -4.02 19.46 6.03
N ALA A 156 -5.05 18.66 5.74
CA ALA A 156 -5.75 18.71 4.46
C ALA A 156 -6.45 20.06 4.19
N LYS A 157 -6.86 20.77 5.24
CA LYS A 157 -7.59 22.03 5.14
C LYS A 157 -6.66 23.24 5.08
N THR A 158 -5.66 23.28 5.97
CA THR A 158 -4.77 24.45 6.08
C THR A 158 -3.52 24.32 5.20
N LEU A 159 -3.26 23.14 4.65
CA LEU A 159 -2.06 22.81 3.88
C LEU A 159 -0.74 23.01 4.66
N ILE A 160 -0.81 23.20 5.98
CA ILE A 160 0.35 23.31 6.85
C ILE A 160 0.97 21.93 7.02
N ILE A 161 2.28 21.85 6.78
CA ILE A 161 3.10 20.65 6.93
C ILE A 161 3.44 20.52 8.41
N ASP A 162 3.20 19.33 8.96
CA ASP A 162 3.56 18.99 10.33
C ASP A 162 5.03 18.61 10.44
N GLU A 163 5.55 18.59 11.66
CA GLU A 163 6.88 18.03 11.94
C GLU A 163 6.97 16.55 11.53
N PRO A 164 8.14 16.10 11.07
CA PRO A 164 8.36 14.72 10.69
C PRO A 164 8.29 13.81 11.91
N ARG A 165 7.77 12.60 11.72
CA ARG A 165 7.49 11.64 12.80
C ARG A 165 8.02 10.25 12.45
N ALA A 166 8.35 9.49 13.48
CA ALA A 166 8.80 8.11 13.36
C ALA A 166 7.93 7.17 14.20
N ILE A 167 7.62 6.00 13.66
CA ILE A 167 6.93 4.92 14.38
C ILE A 167 7.63 3.58 14.15
N GLU A 168 7.63 2.73 15.18
CA GLU A 168 8.03 1.34 15.08
C GLU A 168 6.82 0.46 14.80
N CYS A 169 6.93 -0.44 13.84
CA CYS A 169 5.89 -1.37 13.45
C CYS A 169 6.39 -2.82 13.53
N GLU A 170 5.53 -3.72 14.00
CA GLU A 170 5.73 -5.16 13.96
C GLU A 170 4.83 -5.75 12.88
N VAL A 171 5.43 -6.50 11.96
CA VAL A 171 4.72 -7.26 10.93
C VAL A 171 4.53 -8.70 11.43
N ARG A 172 3.26 -9.13 11.49
CA ARG A 172 2.87 -10.46 11.95
C ARG A 172 2.08 -11.19 10.88
N LEU A 173 2.29 -12.51 10.78
CA LEU A 173 1.47 -13.38 9.95
C LEU A 173 0.44 -14.07 10.85
N VAL A 174 -0.81 -13.63 10.76
CA VAL A 174 -1.93 -14.17 11.53
C VAL A 174 -2.63 -15.23 10.70
N LYS A 175 -2.77 -16.44 11.24
CA LYS A 175 -3.51 -17.52 10.58
C LYS A 175 -5.00 -17.17 10.53
N ILE A 176 -5.57 -17.04 9.33
CA ILE A 176 -7.03 -16.93 9.16
C ILE A 176 -7.63 -18.33 9.24
N ASN A 177 -7.03 -19.29 8.55
CA ASN A 177 -7.45 -20.69 8.51
C ASN A 177 -6.22 -21.62 8.37
N LYS A 178 -6.43 -22.93 8.23
CA LYS A 178 -5.31 -23.90 8.10
C LYS A 178 -4.43 -23.69 6.86
N LYS A 179 -4.93 -23.01 5.82
CA LYS A 179 -4.27 -22.84 4.51
C LYS A 179 -3.89 -21.38 4.20
N GLU A 180 -4.37 -20.42 4.99
CA GLU A 180 -4.29 -19.00 4.66
C GLU A 180 -3.82 -18.17 5.86
N ASN A 181 -2.83 -17.33 5.61
CA ASN A 181 -2.28 -16.37 6.56
C ASN A 181 -2.54 -14.96 6.05
N ARG A 182 -2.89 -14.06 6.95
CA ARG A 182 -2.96 -12.63 6.70
C ARG A 182 -1.74 -11.94 7.28
N ARG A 183 -1.15 -11.03 6.50
CA ARG A 183 -0.19 -10.07 7.01
C ARG A 183 -0.92 -8.98 7.79
N GLU A 184 -0.57 -8.82 9.05
CA GLU A 184 -1.06 -7.75 9.92
C GLU A 184 0.12 -6.88 10.35
N ILE A 185 -0.12 -5.57 10.40
CA ILE A 185 0.88 -4.57 10.77
C ILE A 185 0.37 -3.84 12.02
N ASP A 186 1.14 -3.94 13.09
CA ASP A 186 0.82 -3.31 14.36
C ASP A 186 1.86 -2.26 14.70
N VAL A 187 1.37 -1.08 15.07
CA VAL A 187 2.22 0.02 15.53
C VAL A 187 2.58 -0.27 16.97
N VAL A 188 3.88 -0.44 17.24
CA VAL A 188 4.42 -0.81 18.54
C VAL A 188 4.54 0.44 19.43
N ARG A 189 5.17 1.49 18.90
CA ARG A 189 5.42 2.75 19.61
C ARG A 189 5.78 3.89 18.67
N ALA A 190 5.61 5.11 19.16
CA ALA A 190 6.26 6.29 18.60
C ALA A 190 7.76 6.25 18.89
N LEU A 191 8.55 6.78 17.96
CA LEU A 191 10.01 6.91 18.07
C LEU A 191 10.40 8.38 17.92
N ASP A 192 11.59 8.72 18.40
CA ASP A 192 12.21 10.01 18.14
C ASP A 192 12.68 10.07 16.68
N TYR A 193 12.23 11.08 15.92
CA TYR A 193 12.55 11.13 14.50
C TYR A 193 14.04 11.37 14.25
N GLU A 194 14.65 12.27 15.02
CA GLU A 194 16.05 12.69 14.83
C GLU A 194 17.00 11.53 15.15
N GLU A 195 16.77 10.81 16.25
CA GLU A 195 17.56 9.63 16.62
C GLU A 195 17.49 8.54 15.54
N GLU A 196 16.29 8.28 15.02
CA GLU A 196 16.10 7.28 13.97
C GLU A 196 16.73 7.71 12.65
N MET A 197 16.65 8.99 12.31
CA MET A 197 17.20 9.50 11.05
C MET A 197 18.72 9.31 10.97
N LEU A 198 19.46 9.41 12.08
CA LEU A 198 20.93 9.27 12.11
C LEU A 198 21.43 7.96 11.46
N TRP A 199 20.74 6.85 11.73
CA TRP A 199 21.15 5.55 11.18
C TRP A 199 20.42 5.19 9.88
N ILE A 200 19.27 5.81 9.62
CA ILE A 200 18.45 5.56 8.43
C ILE A 200 18.93 6.39 7.23
N GLU A 201 19.38 7.63 7.45
CA GLU A 201 19.87 8.54 6.41
C GLU A 201 20.86 7.88 5.44
N PRO A 202 21.94 7.20 5.88
CA PRO A 202 22.88 6.57 4.96
C PRO A 202 22.27 5.41 4.15
N ILE A 203 21.18 4.80 4.64
CA ILE A 203 20.44 3.77 3.92
C ILE A 203 19.55 4.44 2.87
N LYS A 204 18.77 5.44 3.30
CA LYS A 204 17.87 6.22 2.45
C LYS A 204 18.62 6.88 1.30
N ALA A 205 19.77 7.50 1.56
CA ALA A 205 20.59 8.15 0.53
C ALA A 205 21.03 7.16 -0.57
N LYS A 206 21.37 5.92 -0.21
CA LYS A 206 21.71 4.87 -1.18
C LYS A 206 20.50 4.42 -1.98
N ASP A 207 19.35 4.25 -1.33
CA ASP A 207 18.11 3.87 -2.01
C ASP A 207 17.65 4.97 -2.98
N ASP A 208 17.73 6.24 -2.57
CA ASP A 208 17.41 7.41 -3.40
C ASP A 208 18.34 7.50 -4.62
N GLU A 209 19.64 7.23 -4.46
CA GLU A 209 20.59 7.19 -5.57
C GLU A 209 20.22 6.07 -6.58
N ILE A 210 19.89 4.88 -6.09
CA ILE A 210 19.47 3.74 -6.93
C ILE A 210 18.16 4.07 -7.65
N TYR A 211 17.21 4.68 -6.96
CA TYR A 211 15.92 5.09 -7.51
C TYR A 211 16.10 6.13 -8.62
N ASN A 212 16.90 7.17 -8.38
CA ASN A 212 17.17 8.22 -9.37
C ASN A 212 17.83 7.66 -10.64
N LYS A 213 18.82 6.77 -10.50
CA LYS A 213 19.44 6.08 -11.64
C LYS A 213 18.42 5.28 -12.46
N ARG A 214 17.49 4.59 -11.81
CA ARG A 214 16.41 3.85 -12.50
C ARG A 214 15.46 4.80 -13.21
N LEU A 215 15.06 5.88 -12.55
CA LEU A 215 14.17 6.90 -13.12
C LEU A 215 14.77 7.54 -14.37
N GLU A 216 16.06 7.88 -14.36
CA GLU A 216 16.78 8.40 -15.52
C GLU A 216 16.85 7.39 -16.67
N ALA A 217 17.15 6.12 -16.36
CA ALA A 217 17.19 5.05 -17.34
C ALA A 217 15.82 4.85 -18.01
N ASP A 218 14.74 4.92 -17.23
CA ASP A 218 13.38 4.75 -17.75
C ASP A 218 12.91 5.98 -18.55
N LYS A 219 13.23 7.20 -18.12
CA LYS A 219 13.03 8.41 -18.93
C LYS A 219 13.73 8.30 -20.29
N LYS A 220 14.99 7.83 -20.30
CA LYS A 220 15.76 7.63 -21.54
C LYS A 220 15.16 6.55 -22.43
N LYS A 221 14.65 5.46 -21.86
CA LYS A 221 13.93 4.41 -22.62
C LYS A 221 12.63 4.96 -23.21
N GLN A 222 11.85 5.72 -22.44
CA GLN A 222 10.60 6.33 -22.90
C GLN A 222 10.86 7.32 -24.05
N GLN A 223 11.87 8.19 -23.93
CA GLN A 223 12.26 9.11 -25.00
C GLN A 223 12.66 8.36 -26.28
N LYS A 224 13.49 7.31 -26.17
CA LYS A 224 13.87 6.47 -27.32
C LYS A 224 12.66 5.77 -27.95
N ALA A 225 11.73 5.28 -27.14
CA ALA A 225 10.50 4.65 -27.62
C ALA A 225 9.60 5.66 -28.37
N ALA A 226 9.46 6.87 -27.84
CA ALA A 226 8.71 7.96 -28.48
C ALA A 226 9.35 8.38 -29.82
N GLN A 227 10.68 8.55 -29.87
CA GLN A 227 11.40 8.86 -31.11
C GLN A 227 11.26 7.76 -32.17
N ARG A 228 11.30 6.48 -31.76
CA ARG A 228 11.07 5.35 -32.68
C ARG A 228 9.65 5.35 -33.25
N ARG A 229 8.64 5.64 -32.43
CA ARG A 229 7.24 5.76 -32.87
C ARG A 229 7.06 6.92 -33.85
N GLN A 230 7.65 8.09 -33.59
CA GLN A 230 7.62 9.23 -34.50
C GLN A 230 8.24 8.89 -35.86
N LYS A 231 9.44 8.30 -35.88
CA LYS A 231 10.10 7.87 -37.14
C LYS A 231 9.30 6.83 -37.92
N GLN A 232 8.58 5.93 -37.23
CA GLN A 232 7.70 4.95 -37.89
C GLN A 232 6.49 5.63 -38.54
N LEU A 233 5.87 6.58 -37.85
CA LEU A 233 4.75 7.37 -38.38
C LEU A 233 5.17 8.21 -39.59
N GLU A 234 6.34 8.86 -39.55
CA GLU A 234 6.89 9.60 -40.69
C GLU A 234 7.16 8.70 -41.90
N LYS A 235 7.75 7.52 -41.68
CA LYS A 235 7.97 6.53 -42.75
C LYS A 235 6.67 6.00 -43.36
N GLN A 236 5.60 5.87 -42.57
CA GLN A 236 4.29 5.47 -43.10
C GLN A 236 3.67 6.60 -43.93
N LYS A 237 3.70 7.85 -43.44
CA LYS A 237 3.21 9.01 -44.21
C LYS A 237 3.91 9.16 -45.56
N ASN A 238 5.24 9.04 -45.59
CA ASN A 238 6.02 9.17 -46.83
C ASN A 238 5.85 8.00 -47.82
N LYS A 239 5.22 6.89 -47.42
CA LYS A 239 4.88 5.77 -48.32
C LYS A 239 3.44 5.84 -48.86
N THR A 240 2.62 6.72 -48.30
CA THR A 240 1.21 6.87 -48.66
C THR A 240 0.96 8.07 -49.59
N ASN A 241 1.97 8.91 -49.78
CA ASN A 241 2.06 9.95 -50.81
C ASN A 241 2.98 9.47 -51.92
#